data_AF-A0A183NWR4-F1
#
_entry.id   AF-A0A183NWR4-F1
#
_cell.length_a   1.000
_cell.length_b   1.000
_cell.length_c   1.000
_cell.angle_alpha   90.00
_cell.angle_beta   90.00
_cell.angle_gamma   90.00
#
_symmetry.space_group_name_H-M   'P 1'
#
loop_
_entity.id
_entity.type
_entity.pdbx_description
1 polymer ?
#
loop_
_entity_poly.entity_id
_entity_poly.type
_entity_poly.pdbx_seq_one_letter_code
_entity_poly.pdbx_strand_id
1 'polypeptide(L)'
;MCHLCYSMHPFRELQSITQNGYSNHILHTSLPESPVNPHFGKYNYRSNMTVTTDSYTSGSAYHSHGHTTHNHVHHGILHHVHSNPNNVTALTVPQDSSQVRVWDIWAHNFHEGMRLVRRLVRECQYVAVDTEFPGVVAKVFGEYANSFEQAYHNIKVNIDMLKPIQIGFSFFDESGQTVDSVSTVQFNIKWNVDNEMHAADSIQLLEVSGIDFDKLKRTGVELSDFAEAFLTSGLPLNDKITWIGFHSAYDFAYLMKICTDWMRMPDNFLEFQKLLLIFFPKIVDLKSMMSEHKFPKSGLQELADLMRVPRIGLQHQAGSDAMLTGETFFRFLEVCCFYFVLTEFRSIVVGKLTNGF
;
A
#
# COMPACT_ATOMS: atom_id res chain seq x y z
N MET A 1 37.51 40.08 27.28
CA MET A 1 36.74 39.63 26.10
C MET A 1 35.85 38.49 26.59
N CYS A 2 34.64 38.70 27.14
CA CYS A 2 33.58 39.68 26.82
C CYS A 2 33.10 39.51 25.36
N HIS A 3 31.82 39.41 25.00
CA HIS A 3 30.50 39.51 25.67
C HIS A 3 29.46 38.65 24.87
N LEU A 4 28.21 38.33 25.27
CA LEU A 4 27.35 38.58 26.44
C LEU A 4 26.25 37.47 26.53
N CYS A 5 25.37 37.53 27.55
CA CYS A 5 24.08 36.80 27.63
C CYS A 5 22.90 37.79 27.54
N TYR A 6 21.70 37.35 27.13
CA TYR A 6 20.32 37.86 27.42
C TYR A 6 19.37 37.11 26.44
N SER A 7 18.09 36.77 26.68
CA SER A 7 17.27 36.55 27.89
C SER A 7 15.96 35.85 27.46
N MET A 8 15.33 35.08 28.33
CA MET A 8 13.93 34.68 28.14
C MET A 8 12.97 35.85 28.44
N HIS A 9 11.83 35.90 27.74
CA HIS A 9 10.48 36.00 28.34
C HIS A 9 9.37 35.89 27.26
N PRO A 10 8.13 35.51 27.63
CA PRO A 10 7.06 35.15 26.69
C PRO A 10 6.17 36.35 26.33
N PHE A 11 5.51 36.27 25.16
CA PHE A 11 4.43 37.21 24.81
C PHE A 11 3.07 36.72 25.31
N ARG A 12 2.33 37.66 25.91
CA ARG A 12 0.98 37.49 26.48
C ARG A 12 -0.12 37.68 25.44
N GLU A 13 -1.30 37.15 25.77
CA GLU A 13 -2.59 37.58 25.22
C GLU A 13 -2.90 39.07 25.52
N LEU A 14 -3.72 39.71 24.68
CA LEU A 14 -4.90 40.44 25.15
C LEU A 14 -5.96 40.61 24.02
N GLN A 15 -7.15 41.13 24.36
CA GLN A 15 -8.42 40.87 23.67
C GLN A 15 -8.98 42.02 22.81
N SER A 16 -9.87 41.66 21.88
CA SER A 16 -11.16 42.29 21.46
C SER A 16 -11.36 43.81 21.31
N ILE A 17 -11.93 44.24 20.17
CA ILE A 17 -12.81 45.43 19.92
C ILE A 17 -13.16 45.46 18.40
N THR A 18 -14.35 45.76 17.84
CA THR A 18 -15.78 45.87 18.27
C THR A 18 -16.72 45.58 17.06
N GLN A 19 -18.05 45.61 17.27
CA GLN A 19 -19.13 45.51 16.26
C GLN A 19 -19.22 46.66 15.23
N ASN A 20 -19.82 46.36 14.07
CA ASN A 20 -20.92 47.09 13.37
C ASN A 20 -21.17 46.36 12.02
N GLY A 21 -22.35 45.97 11.56
CA GLY A 21 -23.72 46.29 11.96
C GLY A 21 -24.43 47.03 10.82
N TYR A 22 -25.24 46.34 10.00
CA TYR A 22 -26.51 46.79 9.38
C TYR A 22 -27.12 45.69 8.48
N SER A 23 -28.44 45.75 8.29
CA SER A 23 -29.30 44.76 7.61
C SER A 23 -30.16 45.48 6.56
N ASN A 24 -30.65 44.77 5.52
CA ASN A 24 -32.09 44.66 5.19
C ASN A 24 -32.44 44.24 3.74
N HIS A 25 -33.47 43.36 3.63
CA HIS A 25 -34.60 43.40 2.66
C HIS A 25 -34.34 43.21 1.13
N ILE A 26 -35.25 42.67 0.29
CA ILE A 26 -36.42 41.75 0.43
C ILE A 26 -36.91 41.33 -1.00
N LEU A 27 -37.38 40.08 -1.20
CA LEU A 27 -38.33 39.58 -2.27
C LEU A 27 -38.00 39.86 -3.78
N HIS A 28 -38.59 39.29 -4.85
CA HIS A 28 -39.64 38.26 -5.10
C HIS A 28 -39.51 37.73 -6.57
N THR A 29 -39.91 36.47 -6.87
CA THR A 29 -40.35 35.93 -8.22
C THR A 29 -39.36 35.98 -9.42
N SER A 30 -39.46 35.20 -10.52
CA SER A 30 -40.34 34.12 -11.01
C SER A 30 -39.66 33.32 -12.16
N LEU A 31 -40.11 32.09 -12.42
CA LEU A 31 -39.90 31.31 -13.68
C LEU A 31 -40.74 31.91 -14.86
N PRO A 32 -40.67 31.45 -16.14
CA PRO A 32 -40.03 30.24 -16.72
C PRO A 32 -39.27 30.45 -18.08
N GLU A 33 -39.02 29.32 -18.77
CA GLU A 33 -38.82 29.10 -20.22
C GLU A 33 -37.41 28.73 -20.75
N SER A 34 -37.40 27.68 -21.59
CA SER A 34 -36.31 27.22 -22.45
C SER A 34 -36.72 27.42 -23.92
N PRO A 35 -35.77 27.45 -24.87
CA PRO A 35 -35.83 26.40 -25.89
C PRO A 35 -34.47 25.87 -26.42
N VAL A 36 -34.43 24.55 -26.63
CA VAL A 36 -33.85 23.79 -27.77
C VAL A 36 -32.40 24.10 -28.25
N ASN A 37 -31.47 23.17 -27.92
CA ASN A 37 -30.51 22.39 -28.74
C ASN A 37 -30.04 22.88 -30.16
N PRO A 38 -28.91 22.39 -30.73
CA PRO A 38 -27.87 21.49 -30.18
C PRO A 38 -26.40 21.90 -30.49
N HIS A 39 -25.42 21.36 -29.74
CA HIS A 39 -24.12 20.97 -30.32
C HIS A 39 -23.45 19.84 -29.53
N PHE A 40 -23.23 18.70 -30.21
CA PHE A 40 -22.58 17.51 -29.63
C PHE A 40 -21.07 17.72 -29.45
N GLY A 41 -20.62 17.93 -28.20
CA GLY A 41 -19.24 17.74 -27.78
C GLY A 41 -19.06 16.37 -27.13
N LYS A 42 -18.52 15.38 -27.85
CA LYS A 42 -18.20 14.05 -27.29
C LYS A 42 -16.99 14.12 -26.36
N TYR A 43 -17.21 14.38 -25.08
CA TYR A 43 -16.19 14.21 -24.05
C TYR A 43 -16.27 12.81 -23.44
N ASN A 44 -15.39 11.92 -23.89
CA ASN A 44 -15.20 10.59 -23.32
C ASN A 44 -14.60 10.70 -21.91
N TYR A 45 -15.42 10.56 -20.88
CA TYR A 45 -14.94 10.43 -19.50
C TYR A 45 -14.57 8.97 -19.21
N ARG A 46 -13.32 8.59 -19.45
CA ARG A 46 -12.79 7.27 -19.03
C ARG A 46 -12.55 7.29 -17.52
N SER A 47 -13.22 6.38 -16.82
CA SER A 47 -13.03 6.18 -15.38
C SER A 47 -11.88 5.21 -15.13
N ASN A 48 -10.78 5.69 -14.55
CA ASN A 48 -9.71 4.84 -14.03
C ASN A 48 -9.93 4.66 -12.52
N MET A 49 -10.55 3.56 -12.13
CA MET A 49 -10.75 3.14 -10.73
C MET A 49 -10.96 1.61 -10.73
N THR A 50 -9.90 0.85 -10.45
CA THR A 50 -9.81 -0.51 -9.84
C THR A 50 -8.39 -1.04 -10.11
N VAL A 51 -7.82 -1.82 -9.17
CA VAL A 51 -6.43 -2.31 -9.12
C VAL A 51 -5.37 -1.23 -8.86
N THR A 52 -4.57 -1.45 -7.82
CA THR A 52 -3.29 -0.78 -7.59
C THR A 52 -2.25 -1.31 -8.60
N THR A 53 -1.85 -0.42 -9.52
CA THR A 53 -0.85 -0.58 -10.60
C THR A 53 -1.31 -1.17 -11.94
N ASP A 54 -1.23 -0.30 -12.95
CA ASP A 54 -0.74 -0.49 -14.32
C ASP A 54 -1.22 -1.69 -15.15
N SER A 55 -2.26 -1.47 -15.95
CA SER A 55 -2.68 -2.36 -17.05
C SER A 55 -2.78 -1.61 -18.38
N TYR A 56 -1.67 -1.57 -19.14
CA TYR A 56 -1.65 -1.17 -20.55
C TYR A 56 -0.85 -2.16 -21.39
N THR A 57 -1.53 -3.15 -21.96
CA THR A 57 -0.99 -3.97 -23.06
C THR A 57 -1.90 -3.87 -24.29
N SER A 58 -1.36 -3.29 -25.36
CA SER A 58 -2.05 -3.16 -26.65
C SER A 58 -2.17 -4.53 -27.31
N GLY A 59 -3.38 -4.90 -27.74
CA GLY A 59 -3.63 -6.18 -28.39
C GLY A 59 -3.01 -6.27 -29.80
N SER A 60 -2.44 -7.43 -30.11
CA SER A 60 -2.14 -7.88 -31.47
C SER A 60 -2.62 -9.31 -31.63
N ALA A 61 -3.55 -9.53 -32.55
CA ALA A 61 -4.15 -10.84 -32.79
C ALA A 61 -3.19 -11.78 -33.52
N TYR A 62 -3.14 -13.05 -33.10
CA TYR A 62 -2.52 -14.12 -33.89
C TYR A 62 -3.44 -15.34 -33.98
N HIS A 63 -3.59 -15.84 -35.21
CA HIS A 63 -4.44 -16.97 -35.54
C HIS A 63 -3.85 -18.30 -35.07
N SER A 64 -4.72 -19.20 -34.60
CA SER A 64 -4.44 -20.63 -34.57
C SER A 64 -4.40 -21.20 -35.98
N HIS A 65 -3.36 -21.99 -36.30
CA HIS A 65 -3.36 -23.11 -37.25
C HIS A 65 -2.29 -24.10 -36.78
N GLY A 66 -2.64 -25.36 -36.54
CA GLY A 66 -1.66 -26.43 -36.29
C GLY A 66 -1.40 -27.25 -37.55
N HIS A 67 -0.32 -28.06 -37.58
CA HIS A 67 -0.34 -29.42 -38.14
C HIS A 67 1.03 -30.17 -38.01
N THR A 68 0.97 -31.35 -37.39
CA THR A 68 1.65 -32.64 -37.74
C THR A 68 3.19 -32.87 -37.76
N THR A 69 3.56 -33.93 -37.01
CA THR A 69 4.36 -35.14 -37.38
C THR A 69 5.89 -35.24 -37.26
N HIS A 70 6.30 -36.30 -36.54
CA HIS A 70 7.47 -37.23 -36.71
C HIS A 70 8.90 -36.65 -36.75
N ASN A 71 9.87 -37.18 -35.97
CA ASN A 71 10.33 -38.58 -36.02
C ASN A 71 11.17 -39.05 -34.79
N HIS A 72 11.43 -40.36 -34.71
CA HIS A 72 12.31 -41.07 -33.72
C HIS A 72 13.82 -40.72 -33.90
N VAL A 73 14.77 -41.02 -32.99
CA VAL A 73 15.39 -42.35 -32.73
C VAL A 73 16.45 -42.30 -31.59
N HIS A 74 16.34 -43.22 -30.63
CA HIS A 74 17.33 -43.97 -29.79
C HIS A 74 18.73 -43.49 -29.32
N HIS A 75 19.04 -43.98 -28.10
CA HIS A 75 20.35 -44.37 -27.49
C HIS A 75 21.41 -43.29 -27.20
N GLY A 76 22.19 -43.37 -26.11
CA GLY A 76 22.18 -44.33 -24.99
C GLY A 76 23.48 -44.27 -24.14
N ILE A 77 23.63 -45.24 -23.22
CA ILE A 77 24.84 -45.63 -22.45
C ILE A 77 25.11 -44.89 -21.11
N LEU A 78 25.11 -45.69 -20.03
CA LEU A 78 25.67 -45.36 -18.71
C LEU A 78 27.21 -45.40 -18.75
N HIS A 79 27.87 -44.61 -17.91
CA HIS A 79 29.18 -44.98 -17.35
C HIS A 79 29.23 -44.77 -15.83
N HIS A 80 29.37 -45.89 -15.12
CA HIS A 80 29.75 -45.94 -13.70
C HIS A 80 31.29 -45.87 -13.60
N VAL A 81 31.84 -45.07 -12.69
CA VAL A 81 33.26 -45.15 -12.29
C VAL A 81 33.37 -45.07 -10.77
N HIS A 82 34.39 -45.75 -10.21
CA HIS A 82 34.56 -46.07 -8.80
C HIS A 82 34.79 -44.88 -7.85
N SER A 83 34.32 -45.08 -6.62
CA SER A 83 34.74 -44.42 -5.39
C SER A 83 36.09 -44.92 -4.87
N ASN A 84 36.92 -44.02 -4.34
CA ASN A 84 37.86 -44.34 -3.25
C ASN A 84 38.08 -43.07 -2.38
N PRO A 85 38.21 -43.17 -1.05
CA PRO A 85 38.17 -41.99 -0.16
C PRO A 85 39.56 -41.41 0.13
N ASN A 86 39.56 -40.22 0.74
CA ASN A 86 40.67 -39.40 1.23
C ASN A 86 41.18 -38.31 0.26
N ASN A 87 40.54 -37.14 0.32
CA ASN A 87 41.31 -35.91 0.40
C ASN A 87 40.56 -34.85 1.22
N VAL A 88 41.30 -34.16 2.09
CA VAL A 88 40.77 -33.05 2.90
C VAL A 88 40.89 -31.78 2.07
N THR A 89 39.78 -31.34 1.48
CA THR A 89 39.67 -30.03 0.84
C THR A 89 38.47 -29.29 1.41
N ALA A 90 38.67 -28.00 1.69
CA ALA A 90 37.65 -27.16 2.30
C ALA A 90 36.35 -27.20 1.50
N LEU A 91 35.23 -27.38 2.20
CA LEU A 91 33.90 -27.20 1.63
C LEU A 91 33.72 -25.71 1.33
N THR A 92 34.07 -25.31 0.10
CA THR A 92 33.47 -24.13 -0.54
C THR A 92 31.97 -24.38 -0.61
N VAL A 93 31.25 -23.84 0.37
CA VAL A 93 29.79 -23.72 0.32
C VAL A 93 29.46 -22.99 -0.99
N PRO A 94 28.63 -23.55 -1.88
CA PRO A 94 28.18 -22.83 -3.05
C PRO A 94 27.47 -21.55 -2.61
N GLN A 95 27.98 -20.39 -3.02
CA GLN A 95 27.20 -19.16 -2.93
C GLN A 95 26.09 -19.21 -3.98
N ASP A 96 24.98 -19.81 -3.58
CA ASP A 96 23.68 -19.67 -4.25
C ASP A 96 22.59 -19.44 -3.19
N SER A 97 22.82 -18.42 -2.35
CA SER A 97 21.75 -17.84 -1.53
C SER A 97 21.06 -16.76 -2.35
N SER A 98 20.03 -17.14 -3.09
CA SER A 98 18.94 -16.21 -3.38
C SER A 98 18.43 -15.66 -2.04
N GLN A 99 18.79 -14.42 -1.73
CA GLN A 99 18.46 -13.81 -0.44
C GLN A 99 16.94 -13.64 -0.35
N VAL A 100 16.30 -14.51 0.42
CA VAL A 100 14.87 -14.46 0.72
C VAL A 100 14.60 -13.24 1.62
N ARG A 101 14.46 -12.06 0.99
CA ARG A 101 14.17 -10.78 1.65
C ARG A 101 12.73 -10.70 2.18
N VAL A 102 11.80 -11.34 1.47
CA VAL A 102 10.37 -11.44 1.80
C VAL A 102 10.08 -12.82 2.39
N TRP A 103 9.57 -12.88 3.61
CA TRP A 103 9.15 -14.14 4.24
C TRP A 103 7.63 -14.29 4.24
N ASP A 104 7.15 -15.31 3.54
CA ASP A 104 5.77 -15.76 3.57
C ASP A 104 5.38 -16.35 4.94
N ILE A 105 4.33 -15.78 5.53
CA ILE A 105 3.72 -16.21 6.78
C ILE A 105 2.35 -16.82 6.47
N TRP A 106 2.18 -18.06 6.92
CA TRP A 106 0.99 -18.92 6.83
C TRP A 106 0.65 -19.42 8.23
N ALA A 107 -0.48 -20.12 8.41
CA ALA A 107 -0.91 -20.60 9.73
C ALA A 107 0.17 -21.44 10.47
N HIS A 108 0.94 -22.25 9.75
CA HIS A 108 1.92 -23.17 10.33
C HIS A 108 3.21 -22.51 10.85
N ASN A 109 3.55 -21.29 10.40
CA ASN A 109 4.72 -20.52 10.83
C ASN A 109 4.32 -19.14 11.39
N PHE A 110 3.04 -18.95 11.72
CA PHE A 110 2.49 -17.67 12.16
C PHE A 110 3.15 -17.13 13.42
N HIS A 111 3.40 -17.99 14.42
CA HIS A 111 4.05 -17.56 15.65
C HIS A 111 5.52 -17.18 15.44
N GLU A 112 6.22 -17.86 14.54
CA GLU A 112 7.61 -17.57 14.14
C GLU A 112 7.67 -16.21 13.43
N GLY A 113 6.77 -15.99 12.46
CA GLY A 113 6.62 -14.71 11.77
C GLY A 113 6.30 -13.54 12.72
N MET A 114 5.35 -13.74 13.66
CA MET A 114 5.03 -12.72 14.67
C MET A 114 6.12 -12.52 15.73
N ARG A 115 7.05 -13.47 15.92
CA ARG A 115 8.29 -13.26 16.69
C ARG A 115 9.31 -12.45 15.91
N LEU A 116 9.43 -12.65 14.59
CA LEU A 116 10.25 -11.80 13.73
C LEU A 116 9.73 -10.36 13.74
N VAL A 117 8.44 -10.13 13.47
CA VAL A 117 7.85 -8.78 13.46
C VAL A 117 8.16 -8.04 14.77
N ARG A 118 7.91 -8.67 15.92
CA ARG A 118 8.22 -8.08 17.25
C ARG A 118 9.71 -7.79 17.50
N ARG A 119 10.63 -8.38 16.73
CA ARG A 119 12.04 -8.03 16.72
C ARG A 119 12.30 -6.84 15.80
N LEU A 120 11.88 -6.92 14.53
CA LEU A 120 12.07 -5.86 13.53
C LEU A 120 11.50 -4.51 14.00
N VAL A 121 10.32 -4.52 14.64
CA VAL A 121 9.65 -3.35 15.26
C VAL A 121 10.53 -2.59 16.26
N ARG A 122 11.51 -3.25 16.90
CA ARG A 122 12.40 -2.63 17.89
C ARG A 122 13.61 -1.93 17.27
N GLU A 123 13.89 -2.24 16.01
CA GLU A 123 15.07 -1.81 15.25
C GLU A 123 14.69 -0.86 14.09
N CYS A 124 13.41 -0.82 13.70
CA CYS A 124 12.89 0.05 12.64
C CYS A 124 12.36 1.40 13.13
N GLN A 125 12.50 2.42 12.29
CA GLN A 125 11.82 3.72 12.43
C GLN A 125 10.72 3.88 11.38
N TYR A 126 10.78 3.13 10.27
CA TYR A 126 9.82 3.20 9.18
C TYR A 126 9.30 1.81 8.82
N VAL A 127 8.00 1.75 8.52
CA VAL A 127 7.34 0.53 8.05
C VAL A 127 6.58 0.87 6.79
N ALA A 128 6.99 0.29 5.66
CA ALA A 128 6.22 0.35 4.43
C ALA A 128 5.14 -0.73 4.44
N VAL A 129 3.95 -0.39 3.96
CA VAL A 129 2.77 -1.26 3.91
C VAL A 129 2.14 -1.27 2.53
N ASP A 130 1.60 -2.42 2.17
CA ASP A 130 0.74 -2.66 1.01
C ASP A 130 -0.23 -3.81 1.35
N THR A 131 -1.41 -3.87 0.73
CA THR A 131 -2.38 -4.96 0.90
C THR A 131 -2.99 -5.42 -0.42
N GLU A 132 -3.10 -6.74 -0.59
CA GLU A 132 -3.87 -7.33 -1.68
C GLU A 132 -5.25 -7.72 -1.18
N PHE A 133 -6.29 -7.40 -1.95
CA PHE A 133 -7.69 -7.54 -1.56
C PHE A 133 -8.59 -7.81 -2.77
N PRO A 134 -9.83 -8.33 -2.59
CA PRO A 134 -10.65 -8.85 -3.68
C PRO A 134 -11.34 -7.76 -4.54
N GLY A 135 -10.68 -6.62 -4.74
CA GLY A 135 -11.11 -5.53 -5.59
C GLY A 135 -12.23 -4.65 -5.01
N VAL A 136 -13.04 -4.10 -5.90
CA VAL A 136 -14.15 -3.19 -5.62
C VAL A 136 -15.43 -3.79 -6.18
N VAL A 137 -16.40 -4.06 -5.32
CA VAL A 137 -17.65 -4.78 -5.63
C VAL A 137 -18.89 -3.89 -5.54
N ALA A 138 -18.79 -2.75 -4.85
CA ALA A 138 -19.83 -1.73 -4.80
C ALA A 138 -19.27 -0.34 -5.12
N LYS A 139 -20.17 0.52 -5.62
CA LYS A 139 -19.89 1.95 -5.84
C LYS A 139 -21.07 2.75 -5.31
N VAL A 140 -20.80 3.86 -4.63
CA VAL A 140 -21.86 4.75 -4.15
C VAL A 140 -22.32 5.71 -5.24
N PHE A 141 -23.63 5.95 -5.30
CA PHE A 141 -24.29 6.85 -6.24
C PHE A 141 -25.16 7.83 -5.45
N GLY A 142 -25.12 9.11 -5.82
CA GLY A 142 -25.85 10.18 -5.13
C GLY A 142 -25.12 11.52 -5.25
N GLU A 143 -25.72 12.55 -4.66
CA GLU A 143 -25.10 13.87 -4.52
C GLU A 143 -24.20 13.88 -3.28
N TYR A 144 -22.92 14.19 -3.48
CA TYR A 144 -21.92 14.34 -2.43
C TYR A 144 -21.42 15.79 -2.42
N ALA A 145 -21.04 16.30 -1.24
CA ALA A 145 -20.56 17.68 -1.09
C ALA A 145 -19.31 17.99 -1.94
N ASN A 146 -18.50 16.96 -2.23
CA ASN A 146 -17.33 17.02 -3.11
C ASN A 146 -16.90 15.59 -3.50
N SER A 147 -15.92 15.47 -4.41
CA SER A 147 -15.40 14.17 -4.87
C SER A 147 -14.69 13.36 -3.79
N PHE A 148 -14.08 14.02 -2.79
CA PHE A 148 -13.35 13.40 -1.69
C PHE A 148 -14.31 12.66 -0.74
N GLU A 149 -15.43 13.30 -0.36
CA GLU A 149 -16.51 12.64 0.40
C GLU A 149 -17.06 11.43 -0.36
N GLN A 150 -17.23 11.54 -1.68
CA GLN A 150 -17.65 10.41 -2.50
C GLN A 150 -16.59 9.29 -2.52
N ALA A 151 -15.30 9.61 -2.60
CA ALA A 151 -14.22 8.63 -2.58
C ALA A 151 -14.12 7.89 -1.24
N TYR A 152 -14.23 8.61 -0.11
CA TYR A 152 -14.33 8.03 1.22
C TYR A 152 -15.50 7.04 1.33
N HIS A 153 -16.69 7.43 0.86
CA HIS A 153 -17.87 6.56 0.89
C HIS A 153 -17.74 5.34 -0.04
N ASN A 154 -17.03 5.46 -1.17
CA ASN A 154 -16.67 4.32 -2.03
C ASN A 154 -15.72 3.34 -1.32
N ILE A 155 -14.71 3.83 -0.61
CA ILE A 155 -13.82 2.97 0.19
C ILE A 155 -14.62 2.29 1.29
N LYS A 156 -15.37 3.07 2.09
CA LYS A 156 -16.21 2.57 3.19
C LYS A 156 -17.11 1.42 2.78
N VAL A 157 -17.90 1.55 1.71
CA VAL A 157 -18.85 0.50 1.33
C VAL A 157 -18.16 -0.83 0.97
N ASN A 158 -16.96 -0.78 0.39
CA ASN A 158 -16.19 -1.98 0.06
C ASN A 158 -15.47 -2.55 1.29
N ILE A 159 -14.83 -1.72 2.11
CA ILE A 159 -14.15 -2.16 3.34
C ILE A 159 -15.15 -2.79 4.32
N ASP A 160 -16.38 -2.26 4.44
CA ASP A 160 -17.42 -2.85 5.29
C ASP A 160 -17.72 -4.31 4.88
N MET A 161 -17.78 -4.60 3.57
CA MET A 161 -18.15 -5.91 3.01
C MET A 161 -16.99 -6.89 2.82
N LEU A 162 -15.78 -6.40 2.57
CA LEU A 162 -14.63 -7.20 2.14
C LEU A 162 -13.60 -7.42 3.25
N LYS A 163 -12.61 -8.27 2.99
CA LYS A 163 -11.43 -8.50 3.84
C LYS A 163 -10.17 -8.66 2.97
N PRO A 164 -8.96 -8.38 3.49
CA PRO A 164 -7.73 -8.52 2.72
C PRO A 164 -7.37 -10.00 2.52
N ILE A 165 -6.58 -10.23 1.48
CA ILE A 165 -6.04 -11.54 1.03
C ILE A 165 -4.57 -11.66 1.46
N GLN A 166 -3.78 -10.61 1.24
CA GLN A 166 -2.42 -10.50 1.77
C GLN A 166 -2.20 -9.15 2.46
N ILE A 167 -1.29 -9.14 3.43
CA ILE A 167 -0.81 -7.92 4.10
C ILE A 167 0.72 -7.96 4.12
N GLY A 168 1.36 -6.96 3.54
CA GLY A 168 2.81 -6.82 3.46
C GLY A 168 3.33 -5.75 4.40
N PHE A 169 4.42 -6.05 5.10
CA PHE A 169 5.18 -5.04 5.85
C PHE A 169 6.67 -5.16 5.54
N SER A 170 7.32 -4.04 5.24
CA SER A 170 8.77 -3.94 5.05
C SER A 170 9.38 -2.93 6.02
N PHE A 171 10.46 -3.31 6.70
CA PHE A 171 10.98 -2.65 7.89
C PHE A 171 12.33 -1.96 7.63
N PHE A 172 12.40 -0.65 7.89
CA PHE A 172 13.57 0.18 7.62
C PHE A 172 14.01 0.98 8.86
N ASP A 173 15.32 1.16 9.00
CA ASP A 173 15.95 1.96 10.06
C ASP A 173 15.79 3.47 9.80
N GLU A 174 16.37 4.31 10.67
CA GLU A 174 16.30 5.77 10.53
C GLU A 174 17.03 6.33 9.29
N SER A 175 17.90 5.55 8.66
CA SER A 175 18.62 5.89 7.44
C SER A 175 17.92 5.43 6.16
N GLY A 176 16.83 4.66 6.28
CA GLY A 176 16.12 4.04 5.16
C GLY A 176 16.72 2.73 4.67
N GLN A 177 17.64 2.14 5.43
CA GLN A 177 18.18 0.82 5.14
C GLN A 177 17.33 -0.27 5.81
N THR A 178 17.32 -1.46 5.23
CA THR A 178 16.63 -2.60 5.82
C THR A 178 17.26 -3.05 7.13
N VAL A 179 16.46 -3.24 8.18
CA VAL A 179 16.95 -3.60 9.51
C VAL A 179 17.56 -5.01 9.61
N ASP A 180 17.28 -5.89 8.64
CA ASP A 180 17.79 -7.27 8.60
C ASP A 180 17.82 -7.81 7.16
N SER A 181 18.59 -8.89 6.97
CA SER A 181 18.56 -9.81 5.83
C SER A 181 17.17 -10.33 5.46
N VAL A 182 16.28 -10.51 6.45
CA VAL A 182 14.85 -10.79 6.26
C VAL A 182 14.06 -9.66 6.91
N SER A 183 13.83 -8.61 6.13
CA SER A 183 13.28 -7.32 6.54
C SER A 183 11.87 -7.07 6.01
N THR A 184 11.29 -8.03 5.28
CA THR A 184 9.93 -7.94 4.74
C THR A 184 9.16 -9.21 5.08
N VAL A 185 7.89 -9.06 5.45
CA VAL A 185 6.97 -10.17 5.74
C VAL A 185 5.72 -10.06 4.90
N GLN A 186 5.19 -11.21 4.48
CA GLN A 186 3.96 -11.33 3.70
C GLN A 186 2.99 -12.25 4.45
N PHE A 187 1.97 -11.67 5.08
CA PHE A 187 0.92 -12.45 5.73
C PHE A 187 -0.10 -12.91 4.70
N ASN A 188 -0.26 -14.22 4.56
CA ASN A 188 -1.21 -14.85 3.66
C ASN A 188 -2.48 -15.18 4.46
N ILE A 189 -3.52 -14.35 4.32
CA ILE A 189 -4.74 -14.42 5.14
C ILE A 189 -5.68 -15.50 4.58
N LYS A 190 -6.35 -16.23 5.48
CA LYS A 190 -7.28 -17.29 5.09
C LYS A 190 -8.47 -16.74 4.31
N TRP A 191 -8.55 -17.12 3.04
CA TRP A 191 -9.52 -16.60 2.10
C TRP A 191 -10.11 -17.74 1.25
N ASN A 192 -11.38 -17.64 0.85
CA ASN A 192 -12.08 -18.71 0.12
C ASN A 192 -13.01 -18.15 -0.97
N VAL A 193 -12.62 -18.31 -2.23
CA VAL A 193 -13.38 -17.92 -3.44
C VAL A 193 -14.86 -18.29 -3.35
N ASP A 194 -15.18 -19.49 -2.84
CA ASP A 194 -16.55 -20.03 -2.86
C ASP A 194 -17.54 -19.22 -1.99
N ASN A 195 -17.04 -18.58 -0.93
CA ASN A 195 -17.88 -18.02 0.15
C ASN A 195 -17.64 -16.51 0.39
N GLU A 196 -16.54 -15.95 -0.12
CA GLU A 196 -16.14 -14.56 0.07
C GLU A 196 -16.65 -13.69 -1.08
N MET A 197 -17.13 -12.48 -0.78
CA MET A 197 -17.51 -11.50 -1.82
C MET A 197 -16.25 -10.97 -2.52
N HIS A 198 -16.29 -10.85 -3.86
CA HIS A 198 -15.14 -10.43 -4.64
C HIS A 198 -15.50 -9.88 -6.04
N ALA A 199 -14.58 -9.11 -6.62
CA ALA A 199 -14.61 -8.76 -8.04
C ALA A 199 -13.84 -9.82 -8.84
N ALA A 200 -14.49 -10.44 -9.84
CA ALA A 200 -13.91 -11.54 -10.61
C ALA A 200 -12.58 -11.16 -11.28
N ASP A 201 -12.52 -9.99 -11.91
CA ASP A 201 -11.31 -9.47 -12.57
C ASP A 201 -10.12 -9.33 -11.60
N SER A 202 -10.39 -8.97 -10.34
CA SER A 202 -9.35 -8.84 -9.30
C SER A 202 -8.86 -10.20 -8.82
N ILE A 203 -9.73 -11.20 -8.67
CA ILE A 203 -9.31 -12.59 -8.36
C ILE A 203 -8.50 -13.16 -9.52
N GLN A 204 -8.91 -12.96 -10.77
CA GLN A 204 -8.16 -13.41 -11.94
C GLN A 204 -6.78 -12.77 -12.02
N LEU A 205 -6.67 -11.46 -11.77
CA LEU A 205 -5.37 -10.78 -11.73
C LEU A 205 -4.47 -11.38 -10.64
N LEU A 206 -4.98 -11.52 -9.42
CA LEU A 206 -4.20 -12.05 -8.29
C LEU A 206 -3.74 -13.50 -8.53
N GLU A 207 -4.58 -14.33 -9.15
CA GLU A 207 -4.22 -15.69 -9.55
C GLU A 207 -3.07 -15.68 -10.59
N VAL A 208 -3.13 -14.80 -11.60
CA VAL A 208 -2.06 -14.60 -12.59
C VAL A 208 -0.78 -14.07 -11.94
N SER A 209 -0.88 -13.25 -10.91
CA SER A 209 0.23 -12.74 -10.09
C SER A 209 0.77 -13.77 -9.07
N GLY A 210 0.25 -15.01 -9.09
CA GLY A 210 0.78 -16.13 -8.32
C GLY A 210 0.13 -16.35 -6.94
N ILE A 211 -1.04 -15.77 -6.68
CA ILE A 211 -1.82 -16.04 -5.47
C ILE A 211 -2.50 -17.41 -5.57
N ASP A 212 -2.02 -18.37 -4.79
CA ASP A 212 -2.64 -19.69 -4.63
C ASP A 212 -3.83 -19.60 -3.64
N PHE A 213 -5.01 -19.25 -4.18
CA PHE A 213 -6.28 -19.19 -3.44
C PHE A 213 -6.65 -20.50 -2.74
N ASP A 214 -6.24 -21.62 -3.32
CA ASP A 214 -6.53 -22.96 -2.82
C ASP A 214 -5.68 -23.27 -1.57
N LYS A 215 -4.44 -22.78 -1.54
CA LYS A 215 -3.55 -22.77 -0.37
C LYS A 215 -3.96 -21.74 0.69
N LEU A 216 -4.45 -20.56 0.30
CA LEU A 216 -5.04 -19.58 1.23
C LEU A 216 -6.22 -20.19 2.00
N LYS A 217 -7.13 -20.86 1.30
CA LYS A 217 -8.28 -21.57 1.88
C LYS A 217 -7.89 -22.64 2.90
N ARG A 218 -6.84 -23.42 2.59
CA ARG A 218 -6.37 -24.55 3.42
C ARG A 218 -5.45 -24.14 4.57
N THR A 219 -4.59 -23.14 4.38
CA THR A 219 -3.40 -22.89 5.23
C THR A 219 -3.11 -21.41 5.51
N GLY A 220 -3.94 -20.49 5.02
CA GLY A 220 -3.83 -19.06 5.36
C GLY A 220 -4.06 -18.82 6.85
N VAL A 221 -3.51 -17.70 7.35
CA VAL A 221 -3.64 -17.24 8.74
C VAL A 221 -5.08 -16.78 8.98
N GLU A 222 -5.71 -17.21 10.08
CA GLU A 222 -7.03 -16.69 10.47
C GLU A 222 -6.92 -15.19 10.78
N LEU A 223 -7.84 -14.38 10.24
CA LEU A 223 -7.76 -12.92 10.36
C LEU A 223 -7.87 -12.44 11.82
N SER A 224 -8.59 -13.18 12.67
CA SER A 224 -8.67 -12.96 14.12
C SER A 224 -7.31 -13.10 14.81
N ASP A 225 -6.58 -14.16 14.47
CA ASP A 225 -5.30 -14.50 15.08
C ASP A 225 -4.24 -13.47 14.67
N PHE A 226 -4.28 -13.05 13.40
CA PHE A 226 -3.53 -11.91 12.91
C PHE A 226 -3.87 -10.62 13.68
N ALA A 227 -5.16 -10.29 13.85
CA ALA A 227 -5.58 -9.06 14.53
C ALA A 227 -5.07 -8.97 15.98
N GLU A 228 -5.23 -10.03 16.77
CA GLU A 228 -4.75 -10.09 18.16
C GLU A 228 -3.22 -9.92 18.23
N ALA A 229 -2.48 -10.63 17.38
CA ALA A 229 -1.03 -10.57 17.36
C ALA A 229 -0.50 -9.23 16.81
N PHE A 230 -1.21 -8.62 15.85
CA PHE A 230 -0.88 -7.32 15.28
C PHE A 230 -1.06 -6.19 16.30
N LEU A 231 -2.19 -6.16 17.01
CA LEU A 231 -2.45 -5.20 18.09
C LEU A 231 -1.40 -5.26 19.21
N THR A 232 -0.84 -6.43 19.47
CA THR A 232 0.19 -6.66 20.51
C THR A 232 1.63 -6.69 19.97
N SER A 233 1.83 -6.39 18.68
CA SER A 233 3.14 -6.45 18.02
C SER A 233 4.04 -5.23 18.29
N GLY A 234 3.44 -4.09 18.65
CA GLY A 234 4.12 -2.79 18.69
C GLY A 234 4.15 -2.05 17.35
N LEU A 235 3.46 -2.55 16.30
CA LEU A 235 3.23 -1.82 15.05
C LEU A 235 2.17 -0.69 15.22
N PRO A 236 0.90 -1.00 15.54
CA PRO A 236 -0.10 0.03 15.82
C PRO A 236 0.15 0.70 17.18
N LEU A 237 -0.44 1.88 17.37
CA LEU A 237 -0.37 2.71 18.59
C LEU A 237 1.05 3.14 18.97
N ASN A 238 2.00 3.08 18.04
CA ASN A 238 3.41 3.38 18.25
C ASN A 238 3.82 4.68 17.54
N ASP A 239 4.06 5.73 18.32
CA ASP A 239 4.45 7.05 17.83
C ASP A 239 5.89 7.13 17.28
N LYS A 240 6.71 6.10 17.47
CA LYS A 240 8.08 6.03 16.93
C LYS A 240 8.10 5.64 15.46
N ILE A 241 7.12 4.84 15.02
CA ILE A 241 7.03 4.32 13.66
C ILE A 241 6.43 5.39 12.74
N THR A 242 7.06 5.58 11.58
CA THR A 242 6.50 6.31 10.46
C THR A 242 6.07 5.33 9.38
N TRP A 243 4.78 5.28 9.08
CA TRP A 243 4.24 4.39 8.07
C TRP A 243 4.38 4.98 6.68
N ILE A 244 4.75 4.15 5.70
CA ILE A 244 4.91 4.53 4.30
C ILE A 244 3.92 3.70 3.46
N GLY A 245 3.08 4.35 2.67
CA GLY A 245 2.17 3.68 1.73
C GLY A 245 2.23 4.31 0.33
N PHE A 246 1.59 3.66 -0.64
CA PHE A 246 1.46 4.18 -2.00
C PHE A 246 0.02 4.11 -2.47
N HIS A 247 -0.68 5.25 -2.50
CA HIS A 247 -2.13 5.32 -2.79
C HIS A 247 -2.96 4.54 -1.75
N SER A 248 -2.54 4.65 -0.49
CA SER A 248 -2.74 3.67 0.58
C SER A 248 -4.06 3.75 1.36
N ALA A 249 -5.06 4.42 0.78
CA ALA A 249 -6.35 4.68 1.44
C ALA A 249 -7.11 3.38 1.78
N TYR A 250 -7.04 2.35 0.92
CA TYR A 250 -7.60 1.03 1.19
C TYR A 250 -6.79 0.26 2.24
N ASP A 251 -5.45 0.29 2.17
CA ASP A 251 -4.58 -0.44 3.10
C ASP A 251 -4.83 -0.02 4.55
N PHE A 252 -4.83 1.29 4.80
CA PHE A 252 -5.10 1.82 6.14
C PHE A 252 -6.54 1.61 6.58
N ALA A 253 -7.50 1.55 5.66
CA ALA A 253 -8.88 1.21 6.00
C ALA A 253 -9.03 -0.28 6.39
N TYR A 254 -8.33 -1.20 5.72
CA TYR A 254 -8.25 -2.60 6.13
C TYR A 254 -7.50 -2.78 7.45
N LEU A 255 -6.36 -2.12 7.65
CA LEU A 255 -5.65 -2.15 8.92
C LEU A 255 -6.49 -1.59 10.07
N MET A 256 -7.26 -0.51 9.83
CA MET A 256 -8.22 -0.01 10.82
C MET A 256 -9.34 -1.00 11.11
N LYS A 257 -9.92 -1.66 10.09
CA LYS A 257 -10.92 -2.72 10.29
C LYS A 257 -10.36 -3.86 11.15
N ILE A 258 -9.12 -4.28 10.90
CA ILE A 258 -8.42 -5.30 11.69
C ILE A 258 -8.17 -4.85 13.14
N CYS A 259 -7.68 -3.61 13.33
CA CYS A 259 -7.40 -3.06 14.66
C CYS A 259 -8.64 -2.88 15.56
N THR A 260 -9.83 -2.82 14.97
CA THR A 260 -11.05 -2.36 15.66
C THR A 260 -12.21 -3.35 15.63
N ASP A 261 -12.11 -4.40 14.80
CA ASP A 261 -13.17 -5.37 14.50
C ASP A 261 -14.52 -4.71 14.11
N TRP A 262 -14.46 -3.53 13.48
CA TRP A 262 -15.66 -2.82 13.08
C TRP A 262 -16.36 -3.49 11.90
N MET A 263 -17.63 -3.86 12.11
CA MET A 263 -18.54 -4.24 11.03
C MET A 263 -18.87 -3.08 10.07
N ARG A 264 -18.67 -1.83 10.51
CA ARG A 264 -18.89 -0.61 9.71
C ARG A 264 -17.85 0.45 10.06
N MET A 265 -17.13 0.95 9.06
CA MET A 265 -16.31 2.15 9.17
C MET A 265 -17.14 3.37 9.60
N PRO A 266 -16.53 4.41 10.21
CA PRO A 266 -17.23 5.65 10.58
C PRO A 266 -17.99 6.29 9.42
N ASP A 267 -19.11 6.96 9.71
CA ASP A 267 -19.99 7.51 8.67
C ASP A 267 -19.42 8.76 7.94
N ASN A 268 -18.32 9.33 8.42
CA ASN A 268 -17.63 10.45 7.78
C ASN A 268 -16.11 10.35 7.95
N PHE A 269 -15.38 10.98 7.02
CA PHE A 269 -13.91 10.93 7.01
C PHE A 269 -13.28 11.54 8.26
N LEU A 270 -13.86 12.58 8.88
CA LEU A 270 -13.28 13.24 10.04
C LEU A 270 -13.18 12.30 11.26
N GLU A 271 -14.22 11.51 11.54
CA GLU A 271 -14.17 10.52 12.62
C GLU A 271 -13.22 9.36 12.30
N PHE A 272 -13.17 8.90 11.04
CA PHE A 272 -12.17 7.92 10.61
C PHE A 272 -10.74 8.43 10.78
N GLN A 273 -10.44 9.67 10.35
CA GLN A 273 -9.11 10.26 10.46
C GLN A 273 -8.67 10.40 11.93
N LYS A 274 -9.58 10.83 12.84
CA LYS A 274 -9.27 10.91 14.28
C LYS A 274 -8.83 9.57 14.84
N LEU A 275 -9.55 8.49 14.50
CA LEU A 275 -9.28 7.14 14.99
C LEU A 275 -8.01 6.58 14.34
N LEU A 276 -7.84 6.80 13.03
CA LEU A 276 -6.65 6.40 12.28
C LEU A 276 -5.36 7.01 12.85
N LEU A 277 -5.37 8.30 13.21
CA LEU A 277 -4.21 8.99 13.81
C LEU A 277 -3.92 8.55 15.26
N ILE A 278 -4.82 7.82 15.93
CA ILE A 278 -4.52 7.16 17.20
C ILE A 278 -3.72 5.87 16.95
N PHE A 279 -4.18 5.02 16.03
CA PHE A 279 -3.51 3.76 15.71
C PHE A 279 -2.22 3.93 14.88
N PHE A 280 -2.16 4.96 14.04
CA PHE A 280 -1.08 5.18 13.07
C PHE A 280 -0.70 6.68 13.08
N PRO A 281 0.04 7.18 14.09
CA PRO A 281 0.20 8.62 14.33
C PRO A 281 1.02 9.38 13.27
N LYS A 282 1.79 8.64 12.46
CA LYS A 282 2.66 9.17 11.41
C LYS A 282 2.48 8.32 10.16
N ILE A 283 1.84 8.89 9.15
CA ILE A 283 1.60 8.24 7.85
C ILE A 283 2.14 9.17 6.76
N VAL A 284 2.83 8.56 5.80
CA VAL A 284 3.35 9.21 4.61
C VAL A 284 2.91 8.40 3.38
N ASP A 285 2.19 9.06 2.47
CA ASP A 285 1.76 8.44 1.21
C ASP A 285 2.61 8.96 0.05
N LEU A 286 3.39 8.07 -0.56
CA LEU A 286 4.36 8.40 -1.61
C LEU A 286 3.66 8.94 -2.88
N LYS A 287 2.49 8.41 -3.23
CA LYS A 287 1.69 8.88 -4.38
C LYS A 287 1.22 10.33 -4.19
N SER A 288 0.85 10.67 -2.96
CA SER A 288 0.49 12.02 -2.56
C SER A 288 1.71 12.94 -2.62
N MET A 289 2.87 12.52 -2.11
CA MET A 289 4.12 13.28 -2.18
C MET A 289 4.59 13.57 -3.61
N MET A 290 4.51 12.59 -4.51
CA MET A 290 4.79 12.79 -5.94
C MET A 290 3.94 13.93 -6.51
N SER A 291 2.64 13.90 -6.22
CA SER A 291 1.67 14.86 -6.73
C SER A 291 1.95 16.28 -6.25
N GLU A 292 2.33 16.44 -4.97
CA GLU A 292 2.74 17.73 -4.40
C GLU A 292 4.01 18.29 -5.05
N HIS A 293 5.00 17.43 -5.33
CA HIS A 293 6.26 17.80 -5.97
C HIS A 293 6.18 17.83 -7.50
N LYS A 294 4.96 17.76 -8.08
CA LYS A 294 4.67 17.80 -9.52
C LYS A 294 5.39 16.72 -10.34
N PHE A 295 5.68 15.57 -9.72
CA PHE A 295 6.13 14.39 -10.45
C PHE A 295 5.03 13.89 -11.39
N PRO A 296 5.40 13.22 -12.51
CA PRO A 296 4.43 12.55 -13.38
C PRO A 296 3.53 11.59 -12.59
N LYS A 297 2.25 11.52 -12.94
CA LYS A 297 1.34 10.51 -12.39
C LYS A 297 1.70 9.16 -13.01
N SER A 298 2.30 8.29 -12.20
CA SER A 298 2.73 6.94 -12.60
C SER A 298 2.30 5.90 -11.54
N GLY A 299 2.26 4.62 -11.88
CA GLY A 299 2.12 3.53 -10.91
C GLY A 299 3.37 3.34 -10.03
N LEU A 300 3.32 2.40 -9.09
CA LEU A 300 4.44 2.08 -8.20
C LEU A 300 5.61 1.50 -9.01
N GLN A 301 5.32 0.56 -9.92
CA GLN A 301 6.33 -0.06 -10.77
C GLN A 301 7.00 0.98 -11.68
N GLU A 302 6.20 1.80 -12.37
CA GLU A 302 6.70 2.88 -13.22
C GLU A 302 7.57 3.90 -12.44
N LEU A 303 7.23 4.19 -11.17
CA LEU A 303 8.04 5.05 -10.30
C LEU A 303 9.35 4.36 -9.89
N ALA A 304 9.29 3.08 -9.50
CA ALA A 304 10.46 2.29 -9.12
C ALA A 304 11.46 2.20 -10.29
N ASP A 305 10.97 1.92 -11.50
CA ASP A 305 11.77 1.89 -12.73
C ASP A 305 12.45 3.25 -13.01
N LEU A 306 11.70 4.36 -12.85
CA LEU A 306 12.23 5.73 -12.98
C LEU A 306 13.32 6.03 -11.94
N MET A 307 13.13 5.57 -10.70
CA MET A 307 14.06 5.74 -9.58
C MET A 307 15.23 4.75 -9.60
N ARG A 308 15.16 3.74 -10.50
CA ARG A 308 16.09 2.60 -10.64
C ARG A 308 16.14 1.69 -9.42
N VAL A 309 14.99 1.47 -8.78
CA VAL A 309 14.81 0.51 -7.69
C VAL A 309 14.34 -0.82 -8.28
N PRO A 310 15.15 -1.89 -8.24
CA PRO A 310 14.76 -3.19 -8.79
C PRO A 310 13.75 -3.88 -7.87
N ARG A 311 12.66 -4.41 -8.44
CA ARG A 311 11.73 -5.27 -7.69
C ARG A 311 12.42 -6.58 -7.28
N ILE A 312 12.19 -6.99 -6.04
CA ILE A 312 12.50 -8.33 -5.53
C ILE A 312 11.19 -8.99 -5.11
N GLY A 313 10.89 -10.18 -5.64
CA GLY A 313 9.59 -10.85 -5.47
C GLY A 313 8.67 -10.65 -6.69
N LEU A 314 7.46 -11.21 -6.62
CA LEU A 314 6.45 -11.10 -7.67
C LEU A 314 5.69 -9.76 -7.58
N GLN A 315 5.24 -9.22 -8.70
CA GLN A 315 4.40 -8.02 -8.73
C GLN A 315 2.95 -8.36 -8.35
N HIS A 316 2.23 -7.45 -7.70
CA HIS A 316 0.91 -7.67 -7.10
C HIS A 316 0.94 -8.78 -6.05
N GLN A 317 1.91 -8.66 -5.14
CA GLN A 317 1.95 -9.43 -3.90
C GLN A 317 2.44 -8.51 -2.79
N ALA A 318 1.64 -8.40 -1.73
CA ALA A 318 1.75 -7.32 -0.76
C ALA A 318 3.15 -7.18 -0.13
N GLY A 319 3.88 -8.28 0.08
CA GLY A 319 5.25 -8.22 0.60
C GLY A 319 6.23 -7.56 -0.39
N SER A 320 6.17 -7.95 -1.67
CA SER A 320 7.00 -7.38 -2.74
C SER A 320 6.68 -5.90 -2.96
N ASP A 321 5.39 -5.55 -2.97
CA ASP A 321 4.92 -4.18 -3.19
C ASP A 321 5.15 -3.26 -1.97
N ALA A 322 5.03 -3.76 -0.73
CA ALA A 322 5.44 -3.03 0.47
C ALA A 322 6.95 -2.75 0.49
N MET A 323 7.79 -3.73 0.11
CA MET A 323 9.24 -3.53 0.01
C MET A 323 9.60 -2.52 -1.08
N LEU A 324 9.02 -2.66 -2.27
CA LEU A 324 9.25 -1.73 -3.37
C LEU A 324 8.76 -0.31 -3.02
N THR A 325 7.65 -0.17 -2.31
CA THR A 325 7.14 1.11 -1.77
C THR A 325 8.16 1.77 -0.84
N GLY A 326 8.73 1.03 0.11
CA GLY A 326 9.72 1.57 1.04
C GLY A 326 11.05 1.95 0.37
N GLU A 327 11.62 1.05 -0.45
CA GLU A 327 12.88 1.32 -1.16
C GLU A 327 12.72 2.47 -2.15
N THR A 328 11.59 2.55 -2.85
CA THR A 328 11.27 3.67 -3.77
C THR A 328 11.01 4.97 -3.02
N PHE A 329 10.41 4.94 -1.82
CA PHE A 329 10.25 6.12 -0.98
C PHE A 329 11.59 6.74 -0.57
N PHE A 330 12.53 5.94 -0.05
CA PHE A 330 13.85 6.47 0.33
C PHE A 330 14.64 6.95 -0.88
N ARG A 331 14.56 6.21 -2.01
CA ARG A 331 15.18 6.65 -3.26
C ARG A 331 14.57 7.94 -3.82
N PHE A 332 13.26 8.11 -3.70
CA PHE A 332 12.55 9.35 -4.03
C PHE A 332 12.99 10.50 -3.13
N LEU A 333 13.15 10.27 -1.82
CA LEU A 333 13.68 11.26 -0.88
C LEU A 333 15.09 11.70 -1.25
N GLU A 334 16.01 10.76 -1.53
CA GLU A 334 17.37 11.10 -1.97
C GLU A 334 17.35 12.02 -3.20
N VAL A 335 16.63 11.61 -4.24
CA VAL A 335 16.52 12.37 -5.50
C VAL A 335 15.90 13.75 -5.24
N CYS A 336 14.82 13.84 -4.45
CA CYS A 336 14.13 15.11 -4.20
C CYS A 336 14.87 16.04 -3.23
N CYS A 337 15.59 15.51 -2.23
CA CYS A 337 16.36 16.33 -1.28
C CYS A 337 17.58 16.99 -1.91
N PHE A 338 18.08 16.49 -3.06
CA PHE A 338 19.03 17.23 -3.89
C PHE A 338 18.42 18.47 -4.57
N TYR A 339 17.08 18.55 -4.69
CA TYR A 339 16.37 19.69 -5.30
C TYR A 339 15.62 20.58 -4.30
N PHE A 340 15.25 20.08 -3.11
CA PHE A 340 14.45 20.81 -2.12
C PHE A 340 15.10 20.80 -0.72
N VAL A 341 15.13 21.98 -0.08
CA VAL A 341 15.82 22.18 1.22
C VAL A 341 15.08 21.44 2.34
N LEU A 342 15.82 20.62 3.09
CA LEU A 342 15.36 19.67 4.12
C LEU A 342 14.44 20.21 5.23
N THR A 343 14.31 21.52 5.41
CA THR A 343 13.61 22.14 6.55
C THR A 343 12.09 22.02 6.52
N GLU A 344 11.45 21.84 5.36
CA GLU A 344 9.99 21.67 5.28
C GLU A 344 9.52 20.21 5.45
N PHE A 345 10.40 19.22 5.20
CA PHE A 345 10.01 17.80 5.17
C PHE A 345 9.58 17.24 6.53
N ARG A 346 10.12 17.73 7.65
CA ARG A 346 9.71 17.29 9.00
C ARG A 346 8.25 17.63 9.33
N SER A 347 7.66 18.62 8.65
CA SER A 347 6.26 19.05 8.84
C SER A 347 5.26 18.29 7.97
N ILE A 348 5.73 17.46 7.03
CA ILE A 348 4.87 16.67 6.12
C ILE A 348 4.25 15.44 6.83
N VAL A 349 4.86 14.99 7.93
CA VAL A 349 4.65 13.67 8.57
C VAL A 349 3.35 13.53 9.39
N VAL A 350 2.60 14.62 9.62
CA VAL A 350 1.50 14.66 10.63
C VAL A 350 0.12 15.02 10.04
N GLY A 351 -0.06 15.08 8.72
CA GLY A 351 -1.33 15.58 8.16
C GLY A 351 -1.77 15.16 6.76
N LYS A 352 -1.12 14.19 6.10
CA LYS A 352 -1.22 14.06 4.63
C LYS A 352 -1.83 12.78 4.08
N LEU A 353 -2.88 12.27 4.74
CA LEU A 353 -3.86 11.42 4.05
C LEU A 353 -4.93 12.24 3.30
N THR A 354 -5.04 13.54 3.57
CA THR A 354 -6.10 14.42 3.02
C THR A 354 -6.12 14.56 1.50
N ASN A 355 -5.04 14.15 0.82
CA ASN A 355 -4.86 14.30 -0.63
C ASN A 355 -4.81 12.94 -1.38
N GLY A 356 -4.94 11.82 -0.66
CA GLY A 356 -4.85 10.45 -1.18
C GLY A 356 -6.18 9.69 -1.27
N PHE A 357 -7.30 10.36 -1.00
CA PHE A 357 -8.68 9.90 -1.18
C PHE A 357 -9.32 10.65 -2.36
#